data_AF-A0A409WMA1-F1
#
_entry.id   AF-A0A409WMA1-F1
#
_cell.length_a   1.000
_cell.length_b   1.000
_cell.length_c   1.000
_cell.angle_alpha   90.00
_cell.angle_beta   90.00
_cell.angle_gamma   90.00
#
_symmetry.space_group_name_H-M   'P 1'
#
loop_
_entity.id
_entity.type
_entity.pdbx_description
1 polymer ?
#
loop_
_entity_poly.entity_id
_entity_poly.type
_entity_poly.pdbx_seq_one_letter_code
_entity_poly.pdbx_strand_id
1 'polypeptide(L)'
;MHFAQQSASYTDVPDDEESRRWLQLLKWDFNWGGSMNLKDESSVASADIRLASDEVQRAHLPGRVKCMVFSTCGTFMTAWMQPVDASNPDILEMPHLFPNGYTSFRIAEFPLAETCLLRHWRLYVARAPAAAIPNVVIWKLLKKEWLGNVVLAKYGSTHMSEREWMVDVRPGCLDFGVALLDA
;
A
#
# COMPACT_ATOMS: atom_id res chain seq x y z
N MET A 1 -22.93 -13.95 -42.03
CA MET A 1 -22.11 -14.14 -40.83
C MET A 1 -22.03 -12.80 -40.11
N HIS A 2 -22.82 -12.63 -39.04
CA HIS A 2 -22.71 -11.51 -38.11
C HIS A 2 -22.57 -12.14 -36.72
N PHE A 3 -21.43 -11.94 -36.07
CA PHE A 3 -21.24 -12.31 -34.66
C PHE A 3 -21.67 -11.13 -33.80
N ALA A 4 -22.67 -11.35 -32.95
CA ALA A 4 -23.05 -10.43 -31.89
C ALA A 4 -22.01 -10.48 -30.77
N GLN A 5 -21.40 -9.33 -30.46
CA GLN A 5 -20.67 -9.12 -29.22
C GLN A 5 -21.67 -9.06 -28.06
N GLN A 6 -21.61 -10.04 -27.15
CA GLN A 6 -22.19 -9.89 -25.82
C GLN A 6 -21.16 -9.18 -24.94
N SER A 7 -21.46 -7.91 -24.65
CA SER A 7 -20.86 -7.13 -23.58
C SER A 7 -21.24 -7.73 -22.23
N ALA A 8 -20.30 -8.36 -21.54
CA ALA A 8 -20.45 -8.70 -20.14
C ALA A 8 -20.10 -7.46 -19.30
N SER A 9 -21.11 -6.68 -18.92
CA SER A 9 -21.02 -5.79 -17.75
C SER A 9 -21.21 -6.65 -16.50
N TYR A 10 -20.18 -6.80 -15.68
CA TYR A 10 -20.28 -7.58 -14.46
C TYR A 10 -19.91 -6.73 -13.25
N THR A 11 -20.96 -6.24 -12.59
CA THR A 11 -20.96 -5.71 -11.23
C THR A 11 -21.04 -6.88 -10.27
N ASP A 12 -19.90 -7.35 -9.76
CA ASP A 12 -19.85 -8.19 -8.55
C ASP A 12 -19.00 -7.50 -7.50
N VAL A 13 -19.64 -6.58 -6.79
CA VAL A 13 -19.25 -6.22 -5.44
C VAL A 13 -19.81 -7.33 -4.54
N PRO A 14 -19.04 -7.93 -3.62
CA PRO A 14 -19.63 -8.79 -2.60
C PRO A 14 -20.57 -7.92 -1.73
N ASP A 15 -21.87 -8.02 -1.99
CA ASP A 15 -22.95 -7.35 -1.26
C ASP A 15 -23.39 -8.21 -0.06
N ASP A 16 -22.45 -8.89 0.59
CA ASP A 16 -22.78 -9.66 1.79
C ASP A 16 -22.70 -8.73 3.02
N GLU A 17 -23.75 -8.81 3.84
CA GLU A 17 -23.94 -7.99 5.03
C GLU A 17 -22.86 -8.27 6.09
N GLU A 18 -22.21 -9.43 6.02
CA GLU A 18 -21.15 -9.88 6.92
C GLU A 18 -19.84 -9.13 6.66
N SER A 19 -19.47 -8.96 5.39
CA SER A 19 -18.37 -8.13 4.90
C SER A 19 -18.58 -6.68 5.34
N ARG A 20 -19.80 -6.13 5.20
CA ARG A 20 -20.12 -4.78 5.72
C ARG A 20 -20.00 -4.70 7.25
N ARG A 21 -20.34 -5.76 7.97
CA ARG A 21 -20.29 -5.81 9.45
C ARG A 21 -18.86 -5.92 9.98
N TRP A 22 -18.00 -6.70 9.32
CA TRP A 22 -16.55 -6.74 9.60
C TRP A 22 -15.87 -5.40 9.29
N LEU A 23 -16.29 -4.72 8.21
CA LEU A 23 -15.77 -3.40 7.82
C LEU A 23 -16.16 -2.28 8.80
N GLN A 24 -17.33 -2.36 9.45
CA GLN A 24 -17.79 -1.36 10.43
C GLN A 24 -17.17 -1.52 11.83
N LEU A 25 -16.82 -2.73 12.26
CA LEU A 25 -16.26 -2.99 13.59
C LEU A 25 -14.83 -2.45 13.78
N LEU A 26 -14.11 -2.20 12.69
CA LEU A 26 -12.68 -1.87 12.73
C LEU A 26 -12.35 -0.36 12.71
N LYS A 27 -13.30 0.58 12.53
CA LYS A 27 -13.01 2.02 12.35
C LYS A 27 -11.89 2.28 11.32
N TRP A 28 -11.96 1.63 10.16
CA TRP A 28 -10.99 1.79 9.08
C TRP A 28 -11.50 2.82 8.07
N ASP A 29 -10.73 3.88 7.84
CA ASP A 29 -10.99 4.86 6.78
C ASP A 29 -10.38 4.34 5.46
N PHE A 30 -11.22 4.18 4.43
CA PHE A 30 -10.85 3.66 3.12
C PHE A 30 -10.68 4.79 2.10
N ASN A 31 -9.49 4.92 1.51
CA ASN A 31 -9.23 5.79 0.37
C ASN A 31 -8.76 4.98 -0.84
N TRP A 32 -9.27 5.32 -2.02
CA TRP A 32 -9.04 4.60 -3.29
C TRP A 32 -8.10 5.38 -4.23
N GLY A 33 -7.16 4.69 -4.87
CA GLY A 33 -6.42 5.19 -6.03
C GLY A 33 -6.38 4.17 -7.17
N GLY A 34 -6.52 4.63 -8.43
CA GLY A 34 -6.27 3.84 -9.65
C GLY A 34 -7.47 3.10 -10.29
N SER A 35 -7.35 2.86 -11.60
CA SER A 35 -8.27 2.07 -12.45
C SER A 35 -7.81 0.60 -12.53
N MET A 36 -8.75 -0.35 -12.48
CA MET A 36 -8.46 -1.80 -12.53
C MET A 36 -8.10 -2.28 -13.94
N ASN A 37 -7.07 -3.13 -14.06
CA ASN A 37 -6.84 -3.95 -15.26
C ASN A 37 -6.23 -5.33 -14.87
N LEU A 38 -7.09 -6.32 -14.67
CA LEU A 38 -6.82 -7.66 -14.10
C LEU A 38 -5.70 -8.50 -14.77
N LYS A 39 -5.07 -8.03 -15.84
CA LYS A 39 -4.07 -8.79 -16.61
C LYS A 39 -2.60 -8.47 -16.31
N ASP A 40 -2.29 -7.38 -15.61
CA ASP A 40 -0.93 -6.81 -15.63
C ASP A 40 -0.27 -6.59 -14.27
N GLU A 41 -0.54 -7.41 -13.25
CA GLU A 41 0.38 -7.48 -12.09
C GLU A 41 1.61 -8.31 -12.45
N SER A 42 2.43 -7.78 -13.35
CA SER A 42 3.76 -8.28 -13.65
C SER A 42 4.74 -7.90 -12.54
N SER A 43 5.83 -8.66 -12.40
CA SER A 43 6.89 -8.37 -11.44
C SER A 43 7.50 -7.01 -11.76
N VAL A 44 7.32 -6.03 -10.88
CA VAL A 44 7.91 -4.69 -11.01
C VAL A 44 9.42 -4.81 -10.80
N ALA A 45 10.23 -4.44 -11.79
CA ALA A 45 11.68 -4.54 -11.62
C ALA A 45 12.17 -3.53 -10.57
N SER A 46 13.19 -3.88 -9.80
CA SER A 46 13.80 -2.97 -8.82
C SER A 46 14.32 -1.68 -9.46
N ALA A 47 14.70 -1.73 -10.74
CA ALA A 47 15.14 -0.57 -11.51
C ALA A 47 14.00 0.43 -11.71
N ASP A 48 12.79 -0.05 -12.00
CA ASP A 48 11.63 0.81 -12.25
C ASP A 48 11.21 1.56 -10.98
N ILE A 49 11.27 0.87 -9.82
CA ILE A 49 11.00 1.48 -8.51
C ILE A 49 12.02 2.59 -8.21
N ARG A 50 13.30 2.37 -8.54
CA ARG A 50 14.35 3.37 -8.35
C ARG A 50 14.18 4.56 -9.28
N LEU A 51 13.88 4.31 -10.55
CA LEU A 51 13.64 5.37 -11.53
C LEU A 51 12.47 6.26 -11.11
N ALA A 52 11.33 5.68 -10.74
CA ALA A 52 10.17 6.42 -10.25
C ALA A 52 10.51 7.22 -8.97
N SER A 53 11.23 6.62 -8.04
CA SER A 53 11.71 7.30 -6.82
C SER A 53 12.64 8.48 -7.14
N ASP A 54 13.57 8.31 -8.07
CA ASP A 54 14.55 9.34 -8.44
C ASP A 54 13.88 10.51 -9.19
N GLU A 55 12.82 10.26 -9.95
CA GLU A 55 12.00 11.30 -10.56
C GLU A 55 11.30 12.16 -9.50
N VAL A 56 10.63 11.54 -8.52
CA VAL A 56 9.99 12.25 -7.40
C VAL A 56 11.04 13.04 -6.60
N GLN A 57 12.21 12.43 -6.35
CA GLN A 57 13.28 13.09 -5.62
C GLN A 57 13.83 14.30 -6.37
N ARG A 58 14.09 14.18 -7.67
CA ARG A 58 14.61 15.29 -8.51
C ARG A 58 13.61 16.42 -8.66
N ALA A 59 12.31 16.11 -8.76
CA ALA A 59 11.26 17.11 -8.89
C ALA A 59 11.07 17.96 -7.62
N HIS A 60 11.64 17.55 -6.46
CA HIS A 60 11.58 18.27 -5.18
C HIS A 60 10.16 18.67 -4.76
N LEU A 61 9.18 17.83 -5.10
CA LEU A 61 7.78 18.17 -4.93
C LEU A 61 7.40 18.31 -3.45
N PRO A 62 6.55 19.30 -3.09
CA PRO A 62 6.00 19.42 -1.75
C PRO A 62 5.20 18.16 -1.38
N GLY A 63 5.31 17.72 -0.12
CA GLY A 63 4.53 16.58 0.38
C GLY A 63 5.06 15.20 -0.03
N ARG A 64 6.16 15.12 -0.78
CA ARG A 64 6.83 13.83 -1.03
C ARG A 64 7.21 13.13 0.28
N VAL A 65 7.15 11.82 0.28
CA VAL A 65 7.45 10.98 1.44
C VAL A 65 8.36 9.83 1.03
N LYS A 66 9.38 9.56 1.85
CA LYS A 66 10.18 8.35 1.74
C LYS A 66 9.49 7.18 2.43
N CYS A 67 9.13 6.15 1.67
CA CYS A 67 8.45 4.95 2.15
C CYS A 67 9.40 3.74 2.21
N MET A 68 9.03 2.71 2.98
CA MET A 68 9.62 1.37 2.88
C MET A 68 8.81 0.53 1.89
N VAL A 69 9.50 -0.22 1.04
CA VAL A 69 8.92 -1.07 0.00
C VAL A 69 9.45 -2.48 0.13
N PHE A 70 8.54 -3.44 0.35
CA PHE A 70 8.81 -4.87 0.25
C PHE A 70 8.31 -5.31 -1.12
N SER A 71 9.21 -5.40 -2.08
CA SER A 71 8.84 -5.62 -3.47
C SER A 71 8.77 -7.10 -3.84
N THR A 72 7.82 -7.45 -4.71
CA THR A 72 7.68 -8.80 -5.29
C THR A 72 8.91 -9.21 -6.12
N CYS A 73 9.76 -8.27 -6.56
CA CYS A 73 11.02 -8.59 -7.24
C CYS A 73 12.13 -9.11 -6.32
N GLY A 74 11.84 -9.36 -5.04
CA GLY A 74 12.79 -9.97 -4.11
C GLY A 74 13.71 -8.99 -3.41
N THR A 75 13.38 -7.70 -3.42
CA THR A 75 14.19 -6.67 -2.76
C THR A 75 13.36 -5.85 -1.76
N PHE A 76 13.94 -5.59 -0.60
CA PHE A 76 13.52 -4.53 0.31
C PHE A 76 14.29 -3.24 -0.02
N MET A 77 13.58 -2.11 -0.11
CA MET A 77 14.22 -0.81 -0.34
C MET A 77 13.39 0.34 0.24
N THR A 78 13.99 1.51 0.31
CA THR A 78 13.24 2.76 0.50
C THR A 78 13.06 3.47 -0.83
N ALA A 79 11.89 4.05 -1.07
CA ALA A 79 11.58 4.77 -2.30
C ALA A 79 10.78 6.04 -1.98
N TRP A 80 11.02 7.10 -2.76
CA TRP A 80 10.25 8.34 -2.67
C TRP A 80 8.93 8.19 -3.43
N MET A 81 7.85 8.60 -2.78
CA MET A 81 6.51 8.67 -3.34
C MET A 81 5.97 10.07 -3.17
N GLN A 82 5.04 10.45 -4.03
CA GLN A 82 4.33 11.72 -3.93
C GLN A 82 2.85 11.47 -3.72
N PRO A 83 2.14 12.39 -3.06
CA PRO A 83 0.69 12.33 -2.99
C PRO A 83 0.08 12.63 -4.36
N VAL A 84 -1.05 11.98 -4.67
CA VAL A 84 -1.86 12.25 -5.87
C VAL A 84 -2.39 13.69 -5.84
N ASP A 85 -2.74 14.16 -4.65
CA ASP A 85 -3.19 15.53 -4.40
C ASP A 85 -2.64 16.03 -3.06
N ALA A 86 -2.18 17.29 -3.02
CA ALA A 86 -1.71 17.95 -1.80
C ALA A 86 -2.79 18.07 -0.72
N SER A 87 -4.08 18.01 -1.08
CA SER A 87 -5.18 18.02 -0.10
C SER A 87 -5.30 16.71 0.68
N ASN A 88 -4.90 15.58 0.09
CA ASN A 88 -4.97 14.24 0.67
C ASN A 88 -3.57 13.59 0.62
N PRO A 89 -2.67 13.98 1.55
CA PRO A 89 -1.27 13.57 1.49
C PRO A 89 -1.10 12.06 1.63
N ASP A 90 -2.08 11.36 2.22
CA ASP A 90 -2.11 9.92 2.47
C ASP A 90 -2.43 9.06 1.25
N ILE A 91 -2.87 9.67 0.13
CA ILE A 91 -3.12 8.97 -1.13
C ILE A 91 -1.88 9.16 -2.00
N LEU A 92 -1.03 8.15 -2.06
CA LEU A 92 0.22 8.16 -2.82
C LEU A 92 0.04 7.72 -4.27
N GLU A 93 0.76 8.35 -5.19
CA GLU A 93 0.84 7.96 -6.60
C GLU A 93 1.84 6.82 -6.79
N MET A 94 1.32 5.59 -6.91
CA MET A 94 2.13 4.37 -6.98
C MET A 94 1.69 3.39 -8.08
N PRO A 95 1.33 3.83 -9.31
CA PRO A 95 0.85 2.92 -10.35
C PRO A 95 1.91 1.90 -10.78
N HIS A 96 3.20 2.24 -10.64
CA HIS A 96 4.32 1.35 -10.92
C HIS A 96 4.46 0.21 -9.90
N LEU A 97 3.95 0.35 -8.67
CA LEU A 97 3.93 -0.71 -7.65
C LEU A 97 2.58 -1.44 -7.59
N PHE A 98 1.51 -0.73 -7.92
CA PHE A 98 0.13 -1.19 -7.81
C PHE A 98 -0.65 -0.80 -9.08
N PRO A 99 -0.42 -1.49 -10.20
CA PRO A 99 -1.07 -1.16 -11.48
C PRO A 99 -2.59 -1.31 -11.42
N ASN A 100 -3.10 -2.16 -10.52
CA ASN A 100 -4.52 -2.35 -10.24
C ASN A 100 -5.05 -1.48 -9.09
N GLY A 101 -4.25 -0.53 -8.62
CA GLY A 101 -4.51 0.22 -7.41
C GLY A 101 -4.22 -0.58 -6.14
N TYR A 102 -4.31 0.13 -5.02
CA TYR A 102 -4.03 -0.40 -3.70
C TYR A 102 -5.19 -0.11 -2.74
N THR A 103 -5.12 -0.78 -1.59
CA THR A 103 -5.86 -0.46 -0.37
C THR A 103 -4.85 0.02 0.67
N SER A 104 -5.19 1.07 1.43
CA SER A 104 -4.34 1.59 2.50
C SER A 104 -4.98 1.36 3.87
N PHE A 105 -4.19 0.93 4.85
CA PHE A 105 -4.63 0.70 6.22
C PHE A 105 -3.82 1.55 7.19
N ARG A 106 -4.51 2.24 8.09
CA ARG A 106 -3.88 2.98 9.18
C ARG A 106 -3.64 2.06 10.37
N ILE A 107 -2.42 2.07 10.87
CA ILE A 107 -1.97 1.30 12.03
C ILE A 107 -1.60 2.29 13.13
N ALA A 108 -2.48 2.43 14.12
CA ALA A 108 -2.28 3.31 15.27
C ALA A 108 -1.74 2.58 16.51
N GLU A 109 -2.01 1.28 16.59
CA GLU A 109 -1.68 0.40 17.71
C GLU A 109 -0.98 -0.84 17.17
N PHE A 110 -0.14 -1.46 18.00
CA PHE A 110 0.48 -2.72 17.63
C PHE A 110 -0.57 -3.84 17.73
N PRO A 111 -0.83 -4.61 16.65
CA PRO A 111 -1.96 -5.55 16.60
C PRO A 111 -1.98 -6.61 17.72
N LEU A 112 -0.81 -6.95 18.27
CA LEU A 112 -0.66 -8.01 19.28
C LEU A 112 -0.56 -7.53 20.73
N ALA A 113 -0.45 -6.23 20.99
CA ALA A 113 -0.07 -5.74 22.32
C ALA A 113 -0.98 -4.66 22.93
N GLU A 114 -2.04 -4.21 22.25
CA GLU A 114 -2.87 -3.04 22.67
C GLU A 114 -2.04 -1.79 23.04
N THR A 115 -0.75 -1.77 22.65
CA THR A 115 0.14 -0.65 22.93
C THR A 115 0.06 0.35 21.79
N CYS A 116 -0.24 1.61 22.14
CA CYS A 116 -0.20 2.71 21.19
C CYS A 116 1.21 2.85 20.59
N LEU A 117 1.28 3.05 19.28
CA LEU A 117 2.55 3.29 18.61
C LEU A 117 3.03 4.71 18.87
N LEU A 118 4.35 4.89 19.00
CA LEU A 118 5.00 6.21 19.11
C LEU A 118 4.69 7.13 17.93
N ARG A 119 4.30 6.57 16.78
CA ARG A 119 3.79 7.24 15.59
C ARG A 119 2.89 6.26 14.85
N HIS A 120 1.85 6.77 14.21
CA HIS A 120 1.04 5.94 13.34
C HIS A 120 1.80 5.54 12.07
N TRP A 121 1.36 4.43 11.48
CA TRP A 121 1.86 3.90 10.23
C TRP A 121 0.71 3.70 9.25
N ARG A 122 1.05 3.67 7.97
CA ARG A 122 0.12 3.28 6.92
C ARG A 122 0.72 2.19 6.07
N LEU A 123 -0.07 1.15 5.86
CA LEU A 123 0.25 -0.03 5.07
C LEU A 123 -0.54 0.02 3.77
N TYR A 124 0.15 -0.01 2.63
CA TYR A 124 -0.46 -0.07 1.32
C TYR A 124 -0.22 -1.45 0.71
N VAL A 125 -1.29 -2.09 0.24
CA VAL A 125 -1.29 -3.44 -0.34
C VAL A 125 -2.11 -3.48 -1.62
N ALA A 126 -1.87 -4.47 -2.47
CA ALA A 126 -2.64 -4.66 -3.70
C ALA A 126 -4.13 -4.80 -3.41
N ARG A 127 -4.99 -4.17 -4.23
CA ARG A 127 -6.45 -4.25 -4.09
C ARG A 127 -6.99 -5.66 -4.36
N ALA A 128 -6.35 -6.42 -5.25
CA ALA A 128 -6.75 -7.76 -5.64
C ALA A 128 -5.63 -8.78 -5.30
N PRO A 129 -5.43 -9.11 -4.01
CA PRO A 129 -4.30 -9.93 -3.59
C PRO A 129 -4.29 -11.32 -4.23
N ALA A 130 -5.46 -11.90 -4.55
CA ALA A 130 -5.56 -13.20 -5.21
C ALA A 130 -4.97 -13.23 -6.64
N ALA A 131 -4.86 -12.08 -7.31
CA ALA A 131 -4.24 -11.94 -8.62
C ALA A 131 -2.77 -11.47 -8.53
N ALA A 132 -2.27 -11.22 -7.32
CA ALA A 132 -0.97 -10.60 -7.08
C ALA A 132 0.16 -11.64 -6.96
N ILE A 133 1.36 -11.24 -7.36
CA ILE A 133 2.56 -12.11 -7.33
C ILE A 133 3.02 -12.37 -5.90
N PRO A 134 3.46 -13.59 -5.54
CA PRO A 134 4.05 -13.87 -4.23
C PRO A 134 5.23 -12.95 -3.87
N ASN A 135 5.19 -12.40 -2.66
CA ASN A 135 6.22 -11.54 -2.11
C ASN A 135 7.32 -12.36 -1.42
N VAL A 136 8.32 -12.72 -2.21
CA VAL A 136 9.45 -13.54 -1.74
C VAL A 136 10.30 -12.85 -0.66
N VAL A 137 10.25 -11.52 -0.51
CA VAL A 137 10.97 -10.79 0.54
C VAL A 137 10.34 -11.08 1.89
N ILE A 138 9.01 -10.91 1.97
CA ILE A 138 8.25 -11.18 3.19
C ILE A 138 8.36 -12.65 3.56
N TRP A 139 8.25 -13.57 2.59
CA TRP A 139 8.49 -14.99 2.83
C TRP A 139 9.89 -15.26 3.42
N LYS A 140 10.95 -14.65 2.88
CA LYS A 140 12.31 -14.85 3.39
C LYS A 140 12.46 -14.40 4.84
N LEU A 141 11.89 -13.24 5.17
CA LEU A 141 11.99 -12.60 6.50
C LEU A 141 11.11 -13.27 7.56
N LEU A 142 9.85 -13.57 7.22
CA LEU A 142 8.82 -13.97 8.18
C LEU A 142 8.33 -15.41 8.04
N LYS A 143 8.69 -16.10 6.94
CA LYS A 143 8.12 -17.42 6.59
C LYS A 143 6.58 -17.41 6.49
N LYS A 144 6.01 -16.25 6.17
CA LYS A 144 4.58 -16.03 5.93
C LYS A 144 4.33 -15.77 4.46
N GLU A 145 3.25 -16.34 3.93
CA GLU A 145 2.81 -16.09 2.57
C GLU A 145 2.18 -14.70 2.48
N TRP A 146 2.62 -13.91 1.51
CA TRP A 146 2.08 -12.60 1.22
C TRP A 146 2.05 -12.39 -0.28
N LEU A 147 0.98 -11.81 -0.81
CA LEU A 147 0.80 -11.55 -2.24
C LEU A 147 0.86 -10.04 -2.51
N GLY A 148 1.57 -9.68 -3.58
CA GLY A 148 1.74 -8.30 -4.02
C GLY A 148 2.84 -7.52 -3.30
N ASN A 149 3.12 -6.32 -3.80
CA ASN A 149 4.01 -5.37 -3.15
C ASN A 149 3.40 -4.90 -1.83
N VAL A 150 4.26 -4.52 -0.89
CA VAL A 150 3.84 -3.85 0.35
C VAL A 150 4.61 -2.56 0.49
N VAL A 151 3.90 -1.48 0.76
CA VAL A 151 4.50 -0.18 1.08
C VAL A 151 4.10 0.23 2.49
N LEU A 152 5.09 0.67 3.27
CA LEU A 152 4.89 1.23 4.60
C LEU A 152 5.31 2.70 4.60
N ALA A 153 4.41 3.57 5.07
CA ALA A 153 4.67 4.97 5.32
C ALA A 153 4.43 5.31 6.80
N LYS A 154 5.09 6.37 7.27
CA LYS A 154 5.06 6.78 8.69
C LYS A 154 4.42 8.15 8.83
N TYR A 155 3.69 8.36 9.91
CA TYR A 155 3.01 9.62 10.21
C TYR A 155 3.80 10.45 11.22
N GLY A 156 3.64 11.77 11.12
CA GLY A 156 4.20 12.74 12.06
C GLY A 156 3.42 12.86 13.36
N SER A 157 2.16 12.39 13.40
CA SER A 157 1.27 12.48 14.56
C SER A 157 0.94 11.10 15.16
N THR A 158 0.57 11.12 16.45
CA THR A 158 0.00 10.00 17.24
C THR A 158 -1.46 10.24 17.64
N HIS A 159 -2.06 11.37 17.26
CA HIS A 159 -3.44 11.70 17.61
C HIS A 159 -4.31 11.73 16.35
N MET A 160 -5.50 11.12 16.42
CA MET A 160 -6.45 11.10 15.29
C MET A 160 -7.04 12.48 14.96
N SER A 161 -6.99 13.42 15.91
CA SER A 161 -7.53 14.77 15.76
C SER A 161 -6.53 15.78 15.20
N GLU A 162 -5.24 15.44 15.14
CA GLU A 162 -4.23 16.31 14.54
C GLU A 162 -4.28 16.17 13.03
N ARG A 163 -4.04 17.28 12.32
CA ARG A 163 -3.88 17.24 10.87
C ARG A 163 -2.77 16.25 10.55
N GLU A 164 -3.08 15.21 9.80
CA GLU A 164 -2.12 14.15 9.53
C GLU A 164 -1.14 14.58 8.44
N TRP A 165 0.14 14.27 8.63
CA TRP A 165 1.15 14.35 7.57
C TRP A 165 2.08 13.16 7.66
N MET A 166 2.52 12.68 6.49
CA MET A 166 3.53 11.64 6.44
C MET A 166 4.93 12.23 6.60
N VAL A 167 5.83 11.42 7.14
CA VAL A 167 7.23 11.74 7.35
C VAL A 167 8.11 10.64 6.77
N ASP A 168 9.31 11.03 6.37
CA ASP A 168 10.26 10.10 5.79
C ASP A 168 10.62 8.96 6.73
N VAL A 169 10.53 7.74 6.21
CA VAL A 169 11.00 6.57 6.91
C VAL A 169 12.54 6.59 6.97
N ARG A 170 13.09 6.40 8.17
CA ARG A 170 14.54 6.37 8.40
C ARG A 170 15.10 4.96 8.10
N PRO A 171 16.40 4.84 7.74
CA PRO A 171 17.01 3.54 7.43
C PRO A 171 16.87 2.48 8.52
N GLY A 172 16.84 2.87 9.80
CA GLY A 172 16.67 1.96 10.94
C GLY A 172 15.23 1.49 11.20
N CYS A 173 14.28 1.78 10.31
CA CYS A 173 12.88 1.38 10.50
C CYS A 173 12.54 -0.01 9.94
N LEU A 174 13.50 -0.72 9.32
CA LEU A 174 13.26 -2.06 8.76
C LEU A 174 12.77 -3.03 9.82
N ASP A 175 13.47 -3.16 10.96
CA ASP A 175 13.09 -4.10 12.03
C ASP A 175 11.67 -3.85 12.53
N PHE A 176 11.28 -2.58 12.62
CA PHE A 176 9.93 -2.18 12.99
C PHE A 176 8.91 -2.54 11.91
N GLY A 177 9.23 -2.32 10.63
CA GLY A 177 8.36 -2.71 9.52
C GLY A 177 8.16 -4.24 9.46
N VAL A 178 9.21 -5.01 9.74
CA VAL A 178 9.13 -6.48 9.83
C VAL A 178 8.23 -6.89 10.99
N ALA A 179 8.38 -6.28 12.17
CA ALA A 179 7.52 -6.55 13.31
C ALA A 179 6.05 -6.22 13.03
N LEU A 180 5.76 -5.12 12.32
CA LEU A 180 4.39 -4.78 11.91
C LEU A 180 3.77 -5.80 10.95
N LEU A 181 4.57 -6.36 10.03
CA LEU A 181 4.08 -7.34 9.06
C LEU A 181 3.92 -8.74 9.66
N ASP A 182 4.60 -9.01 10.78
CA ASP A 182 4.46 -10.27 11.51
C ASP A 182 3.27 -10.29 12.48
N ALA A 183 2.85 -9.12 12.96
CA ALA A 183 1.74 -8.98 13.89
C ALA A 183 0.39 -9.33 13.26
#